data_AF-A0A7Y5ZBR3-F1
#
_entry.id   AF-A0A7Y5ZBR3-F1
#
_cell.length_a   1.000
_cell.length_b   1.000
_cell.length_c   1.000
_cell.angle_alpha   90.00
_cell.angle_beta   90.00
_cell.angle_gamma   90.00
#
_symmetry.space_group_name_H-M   'P 1'
#
loop_
_entity.id
_entity.type
_entity.pdbx_description
1 polymer ?
#
loop_
_entity_poly.entity_id
_entity_poly.type
_entity_poly.pdbx_seq_one_letter_code
_entity_poly.pdbx_strand_id
1 'polypeptide(L)' 'MELTVIRESDGRRMVVAVTAADENEALRAIQNAIGSVTVAREAPVVRTRRQAFRMAAAF' A
#
# COMPACT_ATOMS: atom_id res chain seq x y z
N MET A 1 -2.79 16.89 -8.17
CA MET A 1 -1.84 16.32 -7.19
C MET A 1 -1.32 14.98 -7.70
N GLU A 2 -0.16 14.57 -7.25
CA GLU A 2 0.41 13.25 -7.60
C GLU A 2 0.51 12.39 -6.33
N LEU A 3 0.00 11.17 -6.41
CA LEU A 3 0.04 10.20 -5.33
C LEU A 3 0.73 8.94 -5.80
N THR A 4 1.61 8.41 -4.95
CA THR A 4 2.14 7.08 -5.14
C THR A 4 1.25 6.10 -4.38
N VAL A 5 0.70 5.12 -5.09
CA VAL A 5 -0.22 4.12 -4.54
C VAL A 5 0.26 2.71 -4.85
N ILE A 6 -0.19 1.75 -4.06
CA ILE A 6 0.00 0.31 -4.29
C ILE A 6 -1.37 -0.29 -4.54
N ARG A 7 -1.54 -0.95 -5.68
CA ARG A 7 -2.78 -1.69 -5.97
C ARG A 7 -2.78 -3.00 -5.19
N GLU A 8 -3.86 -3.26 -4.45
CA GLU A 8 -3.92 -4.44 -3.57
C GLU A 8 -4.04 -5.75 -4.34
N SER A 9 -4.60 -5.73 -5.56
CA SER A 9 -4.82 -6.94 -6.35
C SER A 9 -3.53 -7.59 -6.86
N ASP A 10 -2.49 -6.80 -7.15
CA ASP A 10 -1.24 -7.27 -7.76
C ASP A 10 0.02 -6.76 -7.04
N GLY A 11 -0.14 -5.94 -5.99
CA GLY A 11 0.97 -5.35 -5.24
C GLY A 11 1.81 -4.36 -6.02
N ARG A 12 1.35 -3.91 -7.20
CA ARG A 12 2.13 -3.00 -8.05
C ARG A 12 2.07 -1.58 -7.52
N ARG A 13 3.25 -0.95 -7.41
CA ARG A 13 3.41 0.46 -7.06
C ARG A 13 3.24 1.31 -8.31
N MET A 14 2.40 2.35 -8.23
CA MET A 14 2.04 3.23 -9.32
C MET A 14 2.10 4.69 -8.87
N VAL A 15 2.49 5.58 -9.78
CA VAL A 15 2.33 7.02 -9.60
C VAL A 15 1.10 7.46 -10.38
N VAL A 16 0.16 8.12 -9.71
CA VAL A 16 -1.12 8.53 -10.29
C VAL A 16 -1.29 10.04 -10.11
N ALA A 17 -1.50 10.74 -11.22
CA ALA A 17 -1.91 12.14 -11.22
C ALA A 17 -3.44 12.23 -11.11
N VAL A 18 -3.92 12.94 -10.10
CA VAL A 18 -5.36 13.10 -9.82
C VAL A 18 -5.69 14.55 -9.47
N THR A 19 -6.83 15.01 -9.95
CA THR A 19 -7.38 16.33 -9.61
C THR A 19 -8.30 16.16 -8.41
N ALA A 20 -7.85 16.60 -7.24
CA ALA A 20 -8.58 16.49 -5.98
C ALA A 20 -8.15 17.65 -5.06
N ALA A 21 -9.02 18.02 -4.13
CA ALA A 21 -8.75 19.03 -3.12
C ALA A 21 -7.91 18.46 -1.94
N ASP A 22 -8.09 17.19 -1.61
CA ASP A 22 -7.41 16.52 -0.49
C ASP A 22 -7.05 15.04 -0.77
N GLU A 23 -6.22 14.44 0.10
CA GLU A 23 -5.74 13.06 -0.03
C GLU A 23 -6.88 12.02 0.02
N ASN A 24 -7.93 12.28 0.79
CA ASN A 24 -9.03 11.33 0.96
C ASN A 24 -9.94 11.32 -0.28
N GLU A 25 -10.22 12.50 -0.85
CA GLU A 25 -10.90 12.63 -2.13
C GLU A 25 -10.08 11.97 -3.26
N ALA A 26 -8.78 12.21 -3.29
CA ALA A 26 -7.87 11.60 -4.24
C ALA A 26 -7.87 10.07 -4.15
N LEU A 27 -7.81 9.52 -2.93
CA LEU A 27 -7.88 8.07 -2.71
C LEU A 27 -9.19 7.47 -3.18
N ARG A 28 -10.33 8.13 -2.92
CA ARG A 28 -11.64 7.69 -3.41
C ARG A 28 -11.70 7.70 -4.92
N ALA A 29 -11.20 8.76 -5.57
CA ALA A 29 -11.14 8.86 -7.02
C ALA A 29 -10.31 7.73 -7.64
N ILE A 30 -9.14 7.43 -7.06
CA ILE A 30 -8.28 6.33 -7.51
C ILE A 30 -8.97 4.97 -7.27
N GLN A 31 -9.57 4.76 -6.10
CA GLN A 31 -10.28 3.51 -5.79
C GLN A 31 -11.41 3.22 -6.77
N ASN A 32 -12.19 4.24 -7.14
CA ASN A 32 -13.27 4.11 -8.12
C ASN A 32 -12.76 3.78 -9.53
N ALA A 33 -11.57 4.27 -9.90
CA ALA A 33 -11.03 4.09 -11.25
C ALA A 33 -10.31 2.74 -11.44
N ILE A 34 -9.55 2.28 -10.43
CA ILE A 34 -8.65 1.12 -10.58
C ILE A 34 -8.83 0.03 -9.50
N GLY A 35 -9.79 0.19 -8.61
CA GLY A 35 -10.05 -0.74 -7.50
C GLY A 35 -9.26 -0.42 -6.23
N SER A 36 -9.27 -1.33 -5.25
CA SER A 36 -8.64 -1.11 -3.96
C SER A 36 -7.16 -0.78 -4.06
N VAL A 37 -6.78 0.36 -3.47
CA VAL A 37 -5.40 0.87 -3.42
C VAL A 37 -5.05 1.36 -2.02
N THR A 38 -3.78 1.30 -1.69
CA THR A 38 -3.20 1.90 -0.47
C THR A 38 -2.18 2.97 -0.84
N VAL A 39 -2.08 4.04 -0.04
CA VAL A 39 -1.04 5.07 -0.25
C VAL A 39 0.32 4.46 0.05
N ALA A 40 1.25 4.58 -0.90
CA ALA A 40 2.64 4.26 -0.68
C ALA A 40 3.30 5.40 0.10
N ARG A 41 3.01 5.46 1.41
CA ARG A 41 3.77 6.34 2.31
C ARG A 41 5.21 5.83 2.34
N GLU A 42 6.18 6.74 2.40
CA GLU A 42 7.57 6.39 2.71
C GLU A 42 7.61 5.86 4.16
N ALA A 43 7.19 4.61 4.35
CA ALA A 43 7.43 3.93 5.59
C ALA A 43 8.95 3.67 5.65
N PRO A 44 9.63 4.05 6.74
CA PRO A 44 10.99 3.57 6.96
C PRO A 44 10.94 2.05 6.86
N VAL A 45 11.81 1.47 6.05
CA VAL A 45 11.86 0.02 5.83
C VAL A 45 12.25 -0.64 7.14
N VAL A 46 11.27 -0.88 8.03
CA VAL A 46 11.46 -1.75 9.18
C VAL A 46 11.41 -3.15 8.59
N ARG A 47 12.59 -3.65 8.17
CA ARG A 47 12.83 -5.06 7.87
C ARG A 47 12.58 -5.85 9.16
N THR A 48 11.32 -6.03 9.52
CA THR A 48 10.95 -7.05 10.50
C THR A 48 11.07 -8.38 9.77
N ARG A 49 12.27 -8.96 9.89
CA ARG A 49 12.50 -10.37 9.59
C ARG A 49 11.62 -11.11 10.60
N ARG A 50 10.35 -11.36 10.25
CA ARG A 50 9.48 -12.30 10.95
C ARG A 50 10.07 -13.69 10.69
N GLN A 51 11.16 -13.97 11.41
CA GLN A 51 11.67 -15.30 11.63
C GLN A 51 10.48 -16.06 12.18
N ALA A 52 10.01 -17.04 11.42
CA ALA A 52 9.02 -17.99 11.91
C ALA A 52 9.62 -18.58 13.19
N PHE A 53 9.10 -18.16 14.34
CA PHE A 53 9.31 -18.86 15.59
C PHE A 53 8.55 -20.18 15.45
N ARG A 54 9.16 -21.11 14.72
CA ARG A 54 8.68 -22.48 14.61
C ARG A 54 8.93 -23.06 16.00
N MET A 55 7.86 -23.12 16.80
CA MET A 55 7.79 -24.02 17.96
C MET A 55 8.22 -25.39 17.47
N ALA A 56 9.47 -25.76 17.74
CA ALA A 56 9.88 -27.14 17.79
C ALA A 56 9.49 -27.63 19.18
N ALA A 57 8.26 -28.13 19.29
CA ALA A 57 7.95 -29.13 20.28
C ALA A 57 8.76 -30.39 19.92
N ALA A 58 9.60 -30.86 20.82
CA ALA A 58 10.17 -32.20 20.76
C ALA A 58 10.51 -32.66 22.18
N PHE A 59 9.70 -33.63 22.63
CA PHE A 59 9.94 -34.72 23.60
C PHE A 59 10.75 -34.45 24.86
#